data_AF-A0A8X6I8H0-F1
#
_entry.id   AF-A0A8X6I8H0-F1
#
_cell.length_a   1.000
_cell.length_b   1.000
_cell.length_c   1.000
_cell.angle_alpha   90.00
_cell.angle_beta   90.00
_cell.angle_gamma   90.00
#
_symmetry.space_group_name_H-M   'P 1'
#
loop_
_entity.id
_entity.type
_entity.pdbx_description
1 polymer ?
#
loop_
_entity_poly.entity_id
_entity_poly.type
_entity_poly.pdbx_seq_one_letter_code
_entity_poly.pdbx_strand_id
1 'polypeptide(L)'
;MNNHQKGEFLWKIENFSSCRHWTGEGIISPIFSSVLLFDTEWRLHLYPRGKKNGKYLSCYLEYLEDNQTHLERVNFEISILARGDTTFRLYKGNSRYIRIGNILGFNRFCIRKSIFKSKDIVLLDDTLRIKCHLTLNVSVEETQDANLEELCQNFRNMFESGSFSDLSLSTSDEVFKVHRVLICARAPKFAAELGIIRDETFSNNVKINGVSSLILKAFLSYLYSGQLGNLSADVLVGLYEMAENYDLKHLKQLIFPRPVNIEFKTRIEAIRKSVLWSIENFSTRERKDFPVYKFVNLQLVHLVLTCSLTDDSENGDSFQVCIRRVKWKNTSKIYFRCRISVMETLDDLIGSKEYEKWFQSDRLEYRFPILNMRKNRILENVVYLPNDVLQLCLDFAVSDGRQTSEVESESCSWTTPVEEQSRFLSVRQLREDLKNLWITGNLTDATIQAQEEKLEVHKAVLAMRSPVFHKMLQDCSFEDKVIHLDLSDLSLEIIWELLKYVYRGEIHVYTFERYMQLYIAALKYGLPSLAEQCKLFLVSKLTDENVCEILVLADVHHDELLFNAAREYISENKHLVLNSSEWENLLTHHPQLASKLLLWLSLQIL
;
A
#
# COMPACT_ATOMS: atom_id res chain seq x y z
N MET A 1 1.62 11.37 -12.00
CA MET A 1 2.43 12.20 -11.06
C MET A 1 3.34 11.31 -10.19
N ASN A 2 4.50 11.78 -9.70
CA ASN A 2 5.37 10.98 -8.81
C ASN A 2 4.74 10.83 -7.40
N ASN A 3 3.94 9.80 -7.20
CA ASN A 3 3.36 9.48 -5.90
C ASN A 3 4.43 8.82 -5.01
N HIS A 4 4.99 9.59 -4.07
CA HIS A 4 5.92 9.08 -3.06
C HIS A 4 5.14 8.59 -1.85
N GLN A 5 4.96 7.28 -1.73
CA GLN A 5 4.30 6.67 -0.57
C GLN A 5 5.33 6.15 0.43
N LYS A 6 5.04 6.27 1.74
CA LYS A 6 5.99 6.00 2.82
C LYS A 6 5.42 5.03 3.86
N GLY A 7 6.16 3.98 4.18
CA GLY A 7 5.81 3.02 5.23
C GLY A 7 6.90 2.94 6.31
N GLU A 8 6.51 2.66 7.55
CA GLU A 8 7.42 2.52 8.69
C GLU A 8 7.20 1.21 9.44
N PHE A 9 8.30 0.52 9.74
CA PHE A 9 8.28 -0.81 10.36
C PHE A 9 9.31 -0.88 11.48
N LEU A 10 8.92 -1.46 12.62
CA LEU A 10 9.81 -1.68 13.75
C LEU A 10 9.96 -3.18 14.03
N TRP A 11 11.21 -3.64 13.99
CA TRP A 11 11.58 -5.00 14.34
C TRP A 11 12.29 -5.05 15.69
N LYS A 12 11.70 -5.74 16.67
CA LYS A 12 12.31 -5.99 17.98
C LYS A 12 12.87 -7.42 18.02
N ILE A 13 14.18 -7.56 18.26
CA ILE A 13 14.85 -8.86 18.38
C ILE A 13 15.31 -9.06 19.81
N GLU A 14 14.56 -9.84 20.58
CA GLU A 14 14.85 -10.12 21.98
C GLU A 14 15.94 -11.16 22.17
N ASN A 15 16.59 -11.12 23.34
CA ASN A 15 17.73 -11.99 23.66
C ASN A 15 18.86 -11.89 22.62
N PHE A 16 19.10 -10.70 22.07
CA PHE A 16 20.02 -10.51 20.96
C PHE A 16 21.47 -10.92 21.31
N SER A 17 21.90 -10.71 22.56
CA SER A 17 23.21 -11.19 23.03
C SER A 17 23.36 -12.71 23.00
N SER A 18 22.25 -13.45 22.99
CA SER A 18 22.23 -14.91 22.88
C SER A 18 22.29 -15.41 21.43
N CYS A 19 22.43 -14.52 20.45
CA CYS A 19 22.56 -14.85 19.02
C CYS A 19 23.66 -15.87 18.74
N ARG A 20 23.24 -17.07 18.32
CA ARG A 20 24.11 -18.18 17.92
C ARG A 20 24.67 -18.08 16.48
N HIS A 21 24.00 -17.31 15.62
CA HIS A 21 24.25 -17.22 14.17
C HIS A 21 25.73 -17.00 13.81
N TRP A 22 26.24 -17.77 12.84
CA TRP A 22 27.55 -17.57 12.24
C TRP A 22 27.58 -16.42 11.23
N THR A 23 28.78 -16.10 10.77
CA THR A 23 28.94 -15.30 9.56
C THR A 23 28.20 -16.01 8.41
N GLY A 24 27.28 -15.31 7.75
CA GLY A 24 26.45 -15.86 6.68
C GLY A 24 25.10 -16.42 7.13
N GLU A 25 24.87 -16.64 8.43
CA GLU A 25 23.56 -17.04 8.97
C GLU A 25 22.78 -15.81 9.43
N GLY A 26 21.51 -15.73 9.05
CA GLY A 26 20.65 -14.57 9.29
C GLY A 26 19.37 -14.92 10.05
N ILE A 27 18.89 -13.94 10.80
CA ILE A 27 17.54 -13.86 11.38
C ILE A 27 16.67 -13.21 10.31
N ILE A 28 15.48 -13.75 10.10
CA ILE A 28 14.51 -13.27 9.12
C ILE A 28 13.31 -12.74 9.90
N SER A 29 12.86 -11.53 9.57
CA SER A 29 11.64 -10.98 10.17
C SER A 29 10.39 -11.69 9.62
N PRO A 30 9.23 -11.55 10.29
CA PRO A 30 7.95 -11.72 9.63
C PRO A 30 7.85 -10.93 8.32
N ILE A 31 6.98 -11.40 7.44
CA ILE A 31 6.57 -10.64 6.26
C ILE A 31 5.74 -9.46 6.75
N PHE A 32 5.99 -8.29 6.18
CA PHE A 32 5.20 -7.10 6.41
C PHE A 32 4.80 -6.49 5.07
N SER A 33 3.56 -6.03 5.01
CA SER A 33 3.00 -5.25 3.93
C SER A 33 2.29 -4.05 4.55
N SER A 34 2.18 -2.98 3.81
CA SER A 34 1.37 -1.83 4.20
C SER A 34 0.71 -1.30 2.96
N VAL A 35 -0.51 -0.80 3.12
CA VAL A 35 -1.17 -0.16 1.99
C VAL A 35 -0.48 1.15 1.59
N LEU A 36 0.23 1.81 2.52
CA LEU A 36 1.15 2.91 2.15
C LEU A 36 2.31 2.43 1.25
N LEU A 37 2.38 1.15 0.95
CA LEU A 37 3.32 0.56 0.01
C LEU A 37 2.58 -0.28 -1.05
N PHE A 38 1.32 0.04 -1.37
CA PHE A 38 0.53 -0.68 -2.38
C PHE A 38 0.38 -2.18 -2.09
N ASP A 39 0.32 -2.54 -0.81
CA ASP A 39 0.26 -3.94 -0.34
C ASP A 39 1.40 -4.83 -0.82
N THR A 40 2.53 -4.21 -1.20
CA THR A 40 3.74 -4.96 -1.52
C THR A 40 4.28 -5.67 -0.28
N GLU A 41 4.70 -6.92 -0.45
CA GLU A 41 5.23 -7.74 0.62
C GLU A 41 6.75 -7.61 0.75
N TRP A 42 7.21 -7.37 1.97
CA TRP A 42 8.62 -7.19 2.30
C TRP A 42 9.00 -7.98 3.54
N ARG A 43 10.31 -8.25 3.69
CA ARG A 43 10.89 -8.71 4.95
C ARG A 43 12.32 -8.25 5.14
N LEU A 44 12.78 -8.23 6.38
CA LEU A 44 14.15 -7.90 6.76
C LEU A 44 14.97 -9.16 7.04
N HIS A 45 16.24 -9.10 6.64
CA HIS A 45 17.27 -10.10 6.95
C HIS A 45 18.37 -9.43 7.76
N LEU A 46 18.50 -9.82 9.03
CA LEU A 46 19.62 -9.41 9.87
C LEU A 46 20.62 -10.54 9.98
N TYR A 47 21.89 -10.27 9.67
CA TYR A 47 23.00 -11.19 9.92
C TYR A 47 23.78 -10.68 11.15
N PRO A 48 23.60 -11.27 12.35
CA PRO A 48 24.19 -10.74 13.59
C PRO A 48 25.73 -10.74 13.60
N ARG A 49 26.35 -11.62 12.82
CA ARG A 49 27.80 -11.71 12.57
C ARG A 49 28.14 -11.43 11.09
N GLY A 50 27.26 -10.72 10.40
CA GLY A 50 27.46 -10.26 9.03
C GLY A 50 27.32 -11.38 8.00
N LYS A 51 26.94 -11.02 6.78
CA LYS A 51 26.74 -12.00 5.69
C LYS A 51 28.06 -12.56 5.16
N LYS A 52 29.09 -11.71 5.10
CA LYS A 52 30.45 -12.06 4.61
C LYS A 52 31.55 -11.82 5.64
N ASN A 53 31.33 -10.93 6.61
CA ASN A 53 32.37 -10.50 7.54
C ASN A 53 31.84 -10.44 8.99
N GLY A 54 32.39 -11.34 9.82
CA GLY A 54 32.14 -11.50 11.26
C GLY A 54 32.23 -10.22 12.11
N LYS A 55 32.94 -9.20 11.62
CA LYS A 55 33.17 -7.93 12.34
C LYS A 55 31.93 -7.04 12.37
N TYR A 56 31.06 -7.16 11.39
CA TYR A 56 29.91 -6.29 11.20
C TYR A 56 28.61 -7.06 11.38
N LEU A 57 27.53 -6.34 11.68
CA LEU A 57 26.17 -6.76 11.35
C LEU A 57 25.93 -6.40 9.89
N SER A 58 25.16 -7.24 9.19
CA SER A 58 24.61 -6.90 7.87
C SER A 58 23.10 -6.91 7.96
N CYS A 59 22.43 -5.96 7.32
CA CYS A 59 20.97 -5.90 7.30
C CYS A 59 20.50 -5.66 5.87
N TYR A 60 19.47 -6.38 5.46
CA TYR A 60 18.90 -6.28 4.13
C TYR A 60 17.38 -6.31 4.18
N LEU A 61 16.78 -5.76 3.15
CA LEU A 61 15.38 -5.74 2.81
C LEU A 61 15.19 -6.63 1.57
N GLU A 62 14.21 -7.52 1.61
CA GLU A 62 13.82 -8.36 0.49
C GLU A 62 12.40 -8.03 0.05
N TYR A 63 12.19 -7.99 -1.27
CA TYR A 63 10.89 -7.84 -1.92
C TYR A 63 10.33 -9.21 -2.32
N LEU A 64 9.07 -9.52 -1.98
CA LEU A 64 8.53 -10.88 -2.06
C LEU A 64 7.42 -11.08 -3.11
N GLU A 65 6.51 -10.14 -3.33
CA GLU A 65 5.37 -10.34 -4.23
C GLU A 65 5.03 -9.09 -5.04
N ASP A 66 4.55 -9.28 -6.28
CA ASP A 66 4.16 -8.24 -7.23
C ASP A 66 2.65 -8.32 -7.51
N ASN A 67 1.87 -7.41 -6.90
CA ASN A 67 0.44 -7.21 -7.19
C ASN A 67 0.21 -6.47 -8.52
N GLN A 68 1.01 -6.75 -9.56
CA GLN A 68 1.05 -6.02 -10.84
C GLN A 68 1.42 -4.53 -10.70
N THR A 69 2.22 -4.18 -9.70
CA THR A 69 2.69 -2.82 -9.45
C THR A 69 4.08 -2.63 -10.03
N HIS A 70 4.20 -1.86 -11.11
CA HIS A 70 5.50 -1.50 -11.68
C HIS A 70 6.25 -0.53 -10.75
N LEU A 71 7.05 -1.08 -9.83
CA LEU A 71 7.94 -0.32 -8.95
C LEU A 71 9.09 0.30 -9.76
N GLU A 72 9.06 1.61 -9.97
CA GLU A 72 10.16 2.32 -10.64
C GLU A 72 11.38 2.50 -9.73
N ARG A 73 11.12 2.80 -8.46
CA ARG A 73 12.17 3.13 -7.51
C ARG A 73 11.74 2.84 -6.08
N VAL A 74 12.63 2.18 -5.35
CA VAL A 74 12.54 2.00 -3.90
C VAL A 74 13.64 2.82 -3.26
N ASN A 75 13.30 3.68 -2.32
CA ASN A 75 14.24 4.23 -1.36
C ASN A 75 13.94 3.62 0.00
N PHE A 76 14.98 3.27 0.75
CA PHE A 76 14.82 2.66 2.06
C PHE A 76 15.85 3.20 3.04
N GLU A 77 15.43 3.35 4.29
CA GLU A 77 16.30 3.70 5.40
C GLU A 77 16.19 2.60 6.46
N ILE A 78 17.33 2.09 6.92
CA ILE A 78 17.38 1.10 7.99
C ILE A 78 18.19 1.69 9.13
N SER A 79 17.65 1.65 10.33
CA SER A 79 18.27 2.20 11.53
C SER A 79 18.26 1.25 12.71
N ILE A 80 19.24 1.39 13.58
CA ILE A 80 19.26 0.78 14.91
C ILE A 80 18.84 1.86 15.90
N LEU A 81 17.89 1.55 16.77
CA LEU A 81 17.41 2.49 17.79
C LEU A 81 18.14 2.29 19.12
N ALA A 82 18.39 3.39 19.82
CA ALA A 82 18.90 3.48 21.18
C ALA A 82 17.77 3.92 22.14
N ARG A 83 18.07 3.99 23.44
CA ARG A 83 17.13 4.45 24.48
C ARG A 83 16.38 5.72 24.09
N GLY A 84 15.06 5.72 24.33
CA GLY A 84 14.16 6.81 23.97
C GLY A 84 13.92 6.96 22.47
N ASP A 85 13.99 5.87 21.71
CA ASP A 85 13.79 5.81 20.25
C ASP A 85 14.70 6.72 19.42
N THR A 86 15.85 7.08 20.00
CA THR A 86 16.87 7.85 19.32
C THR A 86 17.64 6.97 18.33
N THR A 87 18.06 7.53 17.21
CA THR A 87 18.79 6.79 16.17
C THR A 87 20.24 6.55 16.58
N PHE A 88 20.63 5.29 16.82
CA PHE A 88 22.02 4.91 17.10
C PHE A 88 22.86 4.87 15.81
N ARG A 89 22.29 4.28 14.75
CA ARG A 89 22.89 4.19 13.41
C ARG A 89 21.80 4.24 12.36
N LEU A 90 22.06 4.91 11.23
CA LEU A 90 21.14 5.05 10.10
C LEU A 90 21.90 4.82 8.80
N TYR A 91 21.30 4.04 7.91
CA TYR A 91 21.81 3.83 6.57
C TYR A 91 20.68 4.00 5.57
N LYS A 92 20.96 4.71 4.48
CA LYS A 92 20.00 4.97 3.40
C LYS A 92 20.46 4.27 2.13
N GLY A 93 19.51 3.71 1.41
CA GLY A 93 19.74 3.02 0.15
C GLY A 93 18.63 3.32 -0.84
N ASN A 94 18.92 3.09 -2.12
CA ASN A 94 17.95 3.21 -3.20
C ASN A 94 18.20 2.13 -4.25
N SER A 95 17.15 1.76 -4.98
CA SER A 95 17.25 0.91 -6.17
C SER A 95 16.21 1.32 -7.20
N ARG A 96 16.58 1.25 -8.48
CA ARG A 96 15.67 1.36 -9.64
C ARG A 96 15.36 0.02 -10.29
N TYR A 97 16.00 -1.05 -9.82
CA TYR A 97 15.86 -2.39 -10.36
C TYR A 97 15.40 -3.31 -9.23
N ILE A 98 14.10 -3.49 -9.10
CA ILE A 98 13.49 -4.41 -8.14
C ILE A 98 12.83 -5.54 -8.92
N ARG A 99 13.23 -6.76 -8.59
CA ARG A 99 12.60 -8.00 -9.02
C ARG A 99 12.25 -8.78 -7.77
N ILE A 100 11.26 -9.65 -7.86
CA ILE A 100 10.90 -10.58 -6.78
C ILE A 100 12.17 -11.34 -6.34
N GLY A 101 12.40 -11.38 -5.02
CA GLY A 101 13.59 -11.98 -4.41
C GLY A 101 14.84 -11.08 -4.39
N ASN A 102 14.77 -9.84 -4.89
CA ASN A 102 15.89 -8.91 -4.77
C ASN A 102 16.13 -8.54 -3.31
N ILE A 103 17.39 -8.68 -2.87
CA ILE A 103 17.84 -8.36 -1.51
C ILE A 103 18.68 -7.07 -1.55
N LEU A 104 18.13 -5.98 -1.02
CA LEU A 104 18.73 -4.65 -0.97
C LEU A 104 19.24 -4.36 0.45
N GLY A 105 20.46 -3.84 0.62
CA GLY A 105 20.92 -3.51 1.98
C GLY A 105 22.42 -3.35 2.15
N PHE A 106 22.88 -3.52 3.38
CA PHE A 106 24.20 -3.09 3.81
C PHE A 106 25.01 -4.24 4.39
N ASN A 107 26.10 -4.64 3.70
CA ASN A 107 27.05 -5.63 4.20
C ASN A 107 27.75 -5.17 5.50
N ARG A 108 27.98 -3.86 5.67
CA ARG A 108 28.66 -3.25 6.83
C ARG A 108 27.70 -2.31 7.57
N PHE A 109 26.56 -2.83 7.98
CA PHE A 109 25.49 -2.07 8.62
C PHE A 109 25.88 -1.52 9.99
N CYS A 110 26.55 -2.29 10.83
CA CYS A 110 27.07 -1.77 12.10
C CYS A 110 28.26 -2.58 12.56
N ILE A 111 29.22 -1.98 13.27
CA ILE A 111 30.31 -2.74 13.88
C ILE A 111 29.73 -3.52 15.06
N ARG A 112 29.86 -4.85 15.07
CA ARG A 112 29.28 -5.69 16.13
C ARG A 112 29.76 -5.27 17.52
N LYS A 113 31.05 -5.00 17.66
CA LYS A 113 31.66 -4.57 18.94
C LYS A 113 31.05 -3.28 19.50
N SER A 114 30.61 -2.33 18.67
CA SER A 114 30.06 -1.06 19.17
C SER A 114 28.68 -1.24 19.81
N ILE A 115 27.89 -2.23 19.36
CA ILE A 115 26.60 -2.57 19.96
C ILE A 115 26.80 -3.06 21.39
N PHE A 116 27.71 -4.02 21.59
CA PHE A 116 27.97 -4.58 22.91
C PHE A 116 28.74 -3.63 23.84
N LYS A 117 29.55 -2.72 23.29
CA LYS A 117 30.18 -1.65 24.09
C LYS A 117 29.14 -0.68 24.66
N SER A 118 28.02 -0.48 23.95
CA SER A 118 26.95 0.45 24.33
C SER A 118 25.66 -0.30 24.69
N LYS A 119 25.79 -1.53 25.22
CA LYS A 119 24.67 -2.46 25.43
C LYS A 119 23.54 -1.85 26.26
N ASP A 120 23.86 -1.05 27.28
CA ASP A 120 22.87 -0.50 28.22
C ASP A 120 21.99 0.59 27.57
N ILE A 121 22.39 1.08 26.40
CA ILE A 121 21.67 2.09 25.62
C ILE A 121 21.03 1.46 24.38
N VAL A 122 21.72 0.54 23.71
CA VAL A 122 21.32 -0.02 22.40
C VAL A 122 20.53 -1.32 22.54
N LEU A 123 20.83 -2.13 23.55
CA LEU A 123 20.17 -3.42 23.83
C LEU A 123 19.35 -3.31 25.13
N LEU A 124 18.31 -2.47 25.11
CA LEU A 124 17.36 -2.36 26.22
C LEU A 124 16.72 -3.72 26.47
N ASP A 125 16.83 -4.24 27.69
CA ASP A 125 16.36 -5.58 28.04
C ASP A 125 16.86 -6.68 27.08
N ASP A 126 18.12 -6.55 26.62
CA ASP A 126 18.76 -7.43 25.65
C ASP A 126 18.03 -7.50 24.29
N THR A 127 17.31 -6.43 23.93
CA THR A 127 16.52 -6.32 22.71
C THR A 127 17.16 -5.36 21.71
N LEU A 128 17.50 -5.87 20.52
CA LEU A 128 17.93 -5.03 19.41
C LEU A 128 16.70 -4.53 18.63
N ARG A 129 16.61 -3.23 18.43
CA ARG A 129 15.49 -2.60 17.71
C ARG A 129 15.95 -2.05 16.38
N ILE A 130 15.40 -2.58 15.29
CA ILE A 130 15.69 -2.16 13.91
C ILE A 130 14.45 -1.50 13.34
N LYS A 131 14.60 -0.24 12.94
CA LYS A 131 13.53 0.53 12.31
C LYS A 131 13.81 0.67 10.81
N CYS A 132 12.83 0.31 9.99
CA CYS A 132 12.89 0.42 8.53
C CYS A 132 11.86 1.42 8.04
N HIS A 133 12.30 2.38 7.24
CA HIS A 133 11.46 3.33 6.51
C HIS A 133 11.55 3.02 5.03
N LEU A 134 10.43 2.80 4.36
CA LEU A 134 10.35 2.53 2.93
C LEU A 134 9.67 3.69 2.23
N THR A 135 10.16 4.04 1.04
CA THR A 135 9.53 5.00 0.14
C THR A 135 9.47 4.41 -1.26
N LEU A 136 8.26 4.20 -1.79
CA LEU A 136 8.04 3.63 -3.11
C LEU A 136 7.61 4.70 -4.11
N ASN A 137 8.15 4.57 -5.32
CA ASN A 137 7.70 5.28 -6.50
C ASN A 137 7.17 4.24 -7.49
N VAL A 138 5.94 4.44 -7.96
CA VAL A 138 5.23 3.54 -8.88
C VAL A 138 4.85 4.32 -10.12
N SER A 139 5.05 3.72 -11.29
CA SER A 139 4.49 4.21 -12.54
C SER A 139 3.03 3.77 -12.58
N VAL A 140 2.10 4.65 -12.24
CA VAL A 140 0.70 4.42 -12.57
C VAL A 140 0.59 4.73 -14.05
N GLU A 141 0.30 3.73 -14.89
CA GLU A 141 -0.18 4.01 -16.24
C GLU A 141 -1.51 4.73 -16.06
N GLU A 142 -1.46 6.06 -16.16
CA GLU A 142 -2.62 6.94 -16.23
C GLU A 142 -3.38 6.59 -17.51
N THR A 143 -4.17 5.51 -17.48
CA THR A 143 -5.35 5.43 -18.33
C THR A 143 -6.38 6.39 -17.73
N GLN A 144 -6.09 7.70 -17.82
CA GLN A 144 -7.09 8.73 -17.61
C GLN A 144 -8.14 8.51 -18.69
N ASP A 145 -9.17 7.74 -18.35
CA ASP A 145 -10.41 7.71 -19.11
C ASP A 145 -11.08 9.06 -18.82
N ALA A 146 -10.76 10.08 -19.62
CA ALA A 146 -11.26 11.44 -19.46
C ALA A 146 -12.80 11.49 -19.36
N ASN A 147 -13.48 10.53 -19.97
CA ASN A 147 -14.93 10.36 -19.84
C ASN A 147 -15.37 10.02 -18.42
N LEU A 148 -14.62 9.18 -17.71
CA LEU A 148 -14.93 8.81 -16.33
C LEU A 148 -14.77 9.99 -15.38
N GLU A 149 -13.76 10.84 -15.59
CA GLU A 149 -13.55 12.03 -14.78
C GLU A 149 -14.64 13.08 -15.01
N GLU A 150 -15.01 13.32 -16.27
CA GLU A 150 -16.15 14.19 -16.61
C GLU A 150 -17.45 13.64 -16.00
N LEU A 151 -17.69 12.32 -16.10
CA LEU A 151 -18.85 11.66 -15.50
C LEU A 151 -18.90 11.94 -14.00
N CYS A 152 -17.83 11.67 -13.25
CA CYS A 152 -17.74 11.96 -11.82
C CYS A 152 -18.03 13.43 -11.48
N GLN A 153 -17.48 14.35 -12.28
CA GLN A 153 -17.63 15.78 -12.03
C GLN A 153 -19.06 16.25 -12.31
N ASN A 154 -19.72 15.75 -13.36
CA ASN A 154 -21.11 16.06 -13.65
C ASN A 154 -22.03 15.64 -12.48
N PHE A 155 -21.83 14.43 -11.95
CA PHE A 155 -22.62 13.93 -10.82
C PHE A 155 -22.36 14.70 -9.53
N ARG A 156 -21.11 15.10 -9.28
CA ARG A 156 -20.77 15.98 -8.16
C ARG A 156 -21.49 17.32 -8.25
N ASN A 157 -21.42 18.00 -9.40
CA ASN A 157 -22.08 19.28 -9.63
C ASN A 157 -23.60 19.18 -9.43
N MET A 158 -24.19 18.05 -9.81
CA MET A 158 -25.62 17.83 -9.61
C MET A 158 -25.99 17.69 -8.13
N PHE A 159 -25.21 16.96 -7.35
CA PHE A 159 -25.42 16.88 -5.90
C PHE A 159 -25.30 18.25 -5.23
N GLU A 160 -24.29 19.04 -5.62
CA GLU A 160 -24.05 20.36 -5.04
C GLU A 160 -25.13 21.37 -5.40
N SER A 161 -25.64 21.35 -6.64
CA SER A 161 -26.72 22.24 -7.06
C SER A 161 -28.10 21.82 -6.55
N GLY A 162 -28.32 20.51 -6.33
CA GLY A 162 -29.63 19.96 -6.02
C GLY A 162 -30.66 20.12 -7.14
N SER A 163 -30.22 20.41 -8.37
CA SER A 163 -31.11 20.51 -9.53
C SER A 163 -31.69 19.15 -9.87
N PHE A 164 -32.97 19.09 -10.25
CA PHE A 164 -33.71 17.85 -10.53
C PHE A 164 -33.81 16.86 -9.35
N SER A 165 -33.59 17.31 -8.10
CA SER A 165 -33.79 16.45 -6.92
C SER A 165 -35.27 16.11 -6.72
N ASP A 166 -35.57 14.82 -6.55
CA ASP A 166 -36.90 14.27 -6.27
C ASP A 166 -37.04 13.76 -4.82
N LEU A 167 -35.98 13.87 -4.02
CA LEU A 167 -35.94 13.46 -2.62
C LEU A 167 -35.08 14.43 -1.77
N SER A 168 -35.52 14.67 -0.55
CA SER A 168 -34.78 15.44 0.47
C SER A 168 -34.52 14.56 1.69
N LEU A 169 -33.25 14.45 2.08
CA LEU A 169 -32.81 13.76 3.29
C LEU A 169 -32.44 14.79 4.35
N SER A 170 -33.11 14.79 5.49
CA SER A 170 -32.85 15.76 6.57
C SER A 170 -32.17 15.10 7.76
N THR A 171 -31.05 15.65 8.21
CA THR A 171 -30.51 15.40 9.56
C THR A 171 -31.14 16.37 10.56
N SER A 172 -30.65 16.41 11.80
CA SER A 172 -31.10 17.38 12.80
C SER A 172 -30.83 18.84 12.42
N ASP A 173 -29.85 19.07 11.55
CA ASP A 173 -29.18 20.36 11.31
C ASP A 173 -29.03 20.72 9.83
N GLU A 174 -29.13 19.78 8.89
CA GLU A 174 -28.95 20.03 7.46
C GLU A 174 -29.98 19.24 6.63
N VAL A 175 -30.34 19.77 5.45
CA VAL A 175 -31.22 19.11 4.47
C VAL A 175 -30.47 18.94 3.17
N PHE A 176 -30.40 17.69 2.68
CA PHE A 176 -29.71 17.31 1.46
C PHE A 176 -30.71 17.00 0.36
N LYS A 177 -30.65 17.76 -0.74
CA LYS A 177 -31.40 17.47 -1.96
C LYS A 177 -30.70 16.38 -2.74
N VAL A 178 -31.40 15.29 -3.05
CA VAL A 178 -30.84 14.08 -3.65
C VAL A 178 -31.79 13.48 -4.69
N HIS A 179 -31.29 12.49 -5.43
CA HIS A 179 -31.98 11.79 -6.50
C HIS A 179 -32.24 10.35 -6.07
N ARG A 180 -33.51 9.94 -6.01
CA ARG A 180 -33.92 8.57 -5.63
C ARG A 180 -33.24 7.54 -6.51
N VAL A 181 -33.20 7.79 -7.82
CA VAL A 181 -32.57 6.91 -8.80
C VAL A 181 -31.12 6.58 -8.45
N LEU A 182 -30.34 7.55 -7.97
CA LEU A 182 -28.93 7.32 -7.63
C LEU A 182 -28.75 6.57 -6.31
N ILE A 183 -29.57 6.87 -5.31
CA ILE A 183 -29.52 6.15 -4.03
C ILE A 183 -29.93 4.70 -4.23
N CYS A 184 -31.00 4.44 -4.99
CA CYS A 184 -31.46 3.09 -5.30
C CYS A 184 -30.43 2.29 -6.10
N ALA A 185 -29.73 2.92 -7.05
CA ALA A 185 -28.69 2.25 -7.84
C ALA A 185 -27.46 1.90 -7.01
N ARG A 186 -27.01 2.82 -6.15
CA ARG A 186 -25.68 2.72 -5.54
C ARG A 186 -25.69 2.28 -4.08
N ALA A 187 -26.82 2.40 -3.41
CA ALA A 187 -27.01 1.96 -2.02
C ALA A 187 -28.41 1.34 -1.84
N PRO A 188 -28.71 0.22 -2.53
CA PRO A 188 -30.06 -0.37 -2.55
C PRO A 188 -30.59 -0.76 -1.16
N LYS A 189 -29.71 -1.23 -0.25
CA LYS A 189 -30.10 -1.53 1.15
C LYS A 189 -30.51 -0.27 1.92
N PHE A 190 -29.74 0.79 1.79
CA PHE A 190 -30.07 2.09 2.37
C PHE A 190 -31.38 2.63 1.79
N ALA A 191 -31.57 2.53 0.47
CA ALA A 191 -32.81 2.94 -0.19
C ALA A 191 -34.04 2.15 0.32
N ALA A 192 -33.89 0.83 0.50
CA ALA A 192 -34.94 -0.02 1.02
C ALA A 192 -35.30 0.32 2.49
N GLU A 193 -34.30 0.59 3.33
CA GLU A 193 -34.50 1.01 4.73
C GLU A 193 -35.27 2.33 4.81
N LEU A 194 -34.93 3.28 3.95
CA LEU A 194 -35.64 4.57 3.86
C LEU A 194 -37.03 4.46 3.23
N GLY A 195 -37.43 3.29 2.73
CA GLY A 195 -38.72 3.10 2.07
C GLY A 195 -38.84 3.75 0.70
N ILE A 196 -37.72 4.20 0.10
CA ILE A 196 -37.69 4.91 -1.20
C ILE A 196 -38.31 4.07 -2.32
N ILE A 197 -38.26 2.75 -2.19
CA ILE A 197 -38.67 1.78 -3.21
C ILE A 197 -40.17 1.41 -3.10
N ARG A 198 -40.87 1.73 -2.00
CA ARG A 198 -42.25 1.25 -1.73
C ARG A 198 -43.31 2.36 -1.80
N ASP A 199 -44.16 2.25 -2.83
CA ASP A 199 -45.54 2.73 -3.00
C ASP A 199 -45.94 4.20 -2.77
N GLU A 200 -47.07 4.55 -3.40
CA GLU A 200 -47.66 5.87 -3.72
C GLU A 200 -47.85 6.88 -2.56
N THR A 201 -47.53 6.51 -1.32
CA THR A 201 -47.62 7.38 -0.13
C THR A 201 -46.26 7.89 0.37
N PHE A 202 -45.19 7.65 -0.38
CA PHE A 202 -43.83 8.04 0.00
C PHE A 202 -43.70 9.57 0.15
N SER A 203 -43.20 10.02 1.30
CA SER A 203 -42.86 11.42 1.50
C SER A 203 -41.51 11.72 0.86
N ASN A 204 -41.46 12.75 0.01
CA ASN A 204 -40.21 13.23 -0.56
C ASN A 204 -39.25 13.84 0.48
N ASN A 205 -39.64 13.91 1.75
CA ASN A 205 -38.81 14.39 2.86
C ASN A 205 -38.61 13.27 3.88
N VAL A 206 -37.39 12.71 3.93
CA VAL A 206 -37.04 11.61 4.82
C VAL A 206 -36.06 12.08 5.88
N LYS A 207 -36.39 11.85 7.16
CA LYS A 207 -35.52 12.22 8.28
C LYS A 207 -34.59 11.07 8.65
N ILE A 208 -33.29 11.34 8.65
CA ILE A 208 -32.24 10.40 9.03
C ILE A 208 -31.83 10.69 10.47
N ASN A 209 -32.01 9.70 11.35
CA ASN A 209 -31.64 9.78 12.76
C ASN A 209 -30.33 9.01 13.00
N GLY A 210 -29.51 9.48 13.94
CA GLY A 210 -28.30 8.77 14.37
C GLY A 210 -27.05 8.97 13.49
N VAL A 211 -27.16 9.75 12.40
CA VAL A 211 -26.03 10.09 11.52
C VAL A 211 -25.85 11.60 11.48
N SER A 212 -24.62 12.09 11.64
CA SER A 212 -24.33 13.53 11.53
C SER A 212 -24.42 14.02 10.09
N SER A 213 -24.72 15.30 9.90
CA SER A 213 -24.72 15.98 8.60
C SER A 213 -23.41 15.76 7.82
N LEU A 214 -22.27 15.82 8.51
CA LEU A 214 -20.95 15.60 7.91
C LEU A 214 -20.76 14.19 7.36
N ILE A 215 -21.16 13.15 8.11
CA ILE A 215 -21.05 11.75 7.68
C ILE A 215 -21.99 11.50 6.50
N LEU A 216 -23.24 11.96 6.61
CA LEU A 216 -24.22 11.79 5.54
C LEU A 216 -23.79 12.52 4.26
N LYS A 217 -23.24 13.74 4.37
CA LYS A 217 -22.71 14.49 3.22
C LYS A 217 -21.55 13.76 2.56
N ALA A 218 -20.62 13.21 3.34
CA ALA A 218 -19.51 12.42 2.81
C ALA A 218 -20.01 11.14 2.10
N PHE A 219 -21.00 10.46 2.71
CA PHE A 219 -21.66 9.29 2.13
C PHE A 219 -22.33 9.61 0.79
N LEU A 220 -23.16 10.67 0.75
CA LEU A 220 -23.83 11.10 -0.46
C LEU A 220 -22.82 11.54 -1.52
N SER A 221 -21.81 12.34 -1.16
CA SER A 221 -20.74 12.74 -2.08
C SER A 221 -20.04 11.52 -2.73
N TYR A 222 -19.84 10.45 -1.97
CA TYR A 222 -19.32 9.19 -2.52
C TYR A 222 -20.32 8.52 -3.48
N LEU A 223 -21.61 8.45 -3.14
CA LEU A 223 -22.61 7.88 -4.06
C LEU A 223 -22.65 8.66 -5.39
N TYR A 224 -22.50 9.98 -5.38
CA TYR A 224 -22.54 10.75 -6.64
C TYR A 224 -21.23 10.64 -7.43
N SER A 225 -20.08 10.79 -6.76
CA SER A 225 -18.81 10.95 -7.48
C SER A 225 -17.94 9.68 -7.49
N GLY A 226 -18.27 8.67 -6.69
CA GLY A 226 -17.38 7.54 -6.39
C GLY A 226 -16.16 7.94 -5.54
N GLN A 227 -15.95 9.22 -5.26
CA GLN A 227 -14.74 9.73 -4.64
C GLN A 227 -15.00 10.26 -3.22
N LEU A 228 -13.99 10.20 -2.37
CA LEU A 228 -13.95 10.85 -1.07
C LEU A 228 -12.99 12.04 -1.11
N GLY A 229 -13.42 13.16 -0.53
CA GLY A 229 -12.53 14.29 -0.25
C GLY A 229 -11.60 14.01 0.92
N ASN A 230 -10.87 15.02 1.39
CA ASN A 230 -10.10 14.93 2.63
C ASN A 230 -11.07 15.00 3.83
N LEU A 231 -11.17 13.93 4.61
CA LEU A 231 -12.13 13.78 5.70
C LEU A 231 -11.39 13.52 7.02
N SER A 232 -11.97 13.97 8.13
CA SER A 232 -11.44 13.66 9.46
C SER A 232 -11.64 12.19 9.82
N ALA A 233 -10.83 11.68 10.75
CA ALA A 233 -10.91 10.30 11.22
C ALA A 233 -12.32 9.96 11.74
N ASP A 234 -12.96 10.85 12.50
CA ASP A 234 -14.30 10.63 13.04
C ASP A 234 -15.36 10.45 11.95
N VAL A 235 -15.26 11.21 10.85
CA VAL A 235 -16.17 11.08 9.70
C VAL A 235 -15.91 9.75 8.97
N LEU A 236 -14.65 9.35 8.82
CA LEU A 236 -14.28 8.08 8.18
C LEU A 236 -14.79 6.87 8.98
N VAL A 237 -14.74 6.91 10.31
CA VAL A 237 -15.29 5.87 11.18
C VAL A 237 -16.79 5.70 10.93
N GLY A 238 -17.55 6.80 11.01
CA GLY A 238 -19.00 6.73 10.76
C GLY A 238 -19.34 6.31 9.34
N LEU A 239 -18.53 6.70 8.36
CA LEU A 239 -18.72 6.29 6.97
C LEU A 239 -18.41 4.79 6.75
N TYR A 240 -17.44 4.24 7.48
CA TYR A 240 -17.16 2.80 7.50
C TYR A 240 -18.32 2.01 8.12
N GLU A 241 -18.91 2.50 9.21
CA GLU A 241 -20.11 1.90 9.82
C GLU A 241 -21.29 1.87 8.82
N MET A 242 -21.52 2.98 8.10
CA MET A 242 -22.52 3.00 7.02
C MET A 242 -22.18 2.01 5.90
N ALA A 243 -20.92 1.95 5.48
CA ALA A 243 -20.48 1.03 4.44
C ALA A 243 -20.73 -0.44 4.82
N GLU A 244 -20.54 -0.78 6.09
CA GLU A 244 -20.82 -2.12 6.62
C GLU A 244 -22.32 -2.40 6.68
N ASN A 245 -23.10 -1.49 7.27
CA ASN A 245 -24.55 -1.68 7.45
C ASN A 245 -25.29 -1.80 6.11
N TYR A 246 -24.80 -1.14 5.06
CA TYR A 246 -25.44 -1.09 3.74
C TYR A 246 -24.74 -1.94 2.66
N ASP A 247 -23.82 -2.83 3.04
CA ASP A 247 -23.06 -3.73 2.15
C ASP A 247 -22.26 -3.04 1.02
N LEU A 248 -21.74 -1.84 1.28
CA LEU A 248 -20.98 -1.08 0.28
C LEU A 248 -19.52 -1.51 0.28
N LYS A 249 -19.25 -2.68 -0.31
CA LYS A 249 -17.93 -3.31 -0.33
C LYS A 249 -16.81 -2.39 -0.81
N HIS A 250 -17.04 -1.65 -1.89
CA HIS A 250 -16.03 -0.74 -2.46
C HIS A 250 -15.74 0.45 -1.53
N LEU A 251 -16.78 1.02 -0.91
CA LEU A 251 -16.62 2.09 0.08
C LEU A 251 -15.87 1.58 1.32
N LYS A 252 -16.21 0.38 1.80
CA LYS A 252 -15.55 -0.27 2.92
C LYS A 252 -14.07 -0.52 2.62
N GLN A 253 -13.73 -1.02 1.43
CA GLN A 253 -12.34 -1.20 0.98
C GLN A 253 -11.58 0.13 0.85
N LEU A 254 -12.28 1.18 0.44
CA LEU A 254 -11.74 2.53 0.32
C LEU A 254 -11.40 3.11 1.71
N ILE A 255 -12.23 2.91 2.73
CA ILE A 255 -12.06 3.53 4.05
C ILE A 255 -11.42 2.60 5.08
N PHE A 256 -11.21 1.32 4.75
CA PHE A 256 -10.70 0.31 5.66
C PHE A 256 -9.52 0.87 6.47
N PRO A 257 -9.49 0.75 7.81
CA PRO A 257 -8.40 1.25 8.61
C PRO A 257 -7.14 0.43 8.29
N ARG A 258 -6.12 1.10 7.74
CA ARG A 258 -4.92 0.42 7.19
C ARG A 258 -3.75 0.53 8.16
N PRO A 259 -2.92 -0.53 8.33
CA PRO A 259 -1.76 -0.49 9.22
C PRO A 259 -0.69 0.48 8.70
N VAL A 260 -0.34 1.46 9.52
CA VAL A 260 0.65 2.52 9.21
C VAL A 260 2.01 2.23 9.84
N ASN A 261 2.01 1.82 11.11
CA ASN A 261 3.20 1.32 11.77
C ASN A 261 2.95 -0.10 12.22
N ILE A 262 3.82 -1.00 11.80
CA ILE A 262 3.80 -2.41 12.16
C ILE A 262 5.00 -2.68 13.04
N GLU A 263 4.73 -3.15 14.26
CA GLU A 263 5.74 -3.64 15.17
C GLU A 263 5.70 -5.16 15.20
N PHE A 264 6.82 -5.77 14.88
CA PHE A 264 6.98 -7.22 14.97
C PHE A 264 8.17 -7.57 15.84
N LYS A 265 8.05 -8.73 16.45
CA LYS A 265 8.92 -9.22 17.49
C LYS A 265 9.46 -10.58 17.11
N THR A 266 10.77 -10.76 17.28
CA THR A 266 11.44 -12.04 17.15
C THR A 266 12.19 -12.33 18.43
N ARG A 267 11.89 -13.45 19.09
CA ARG A 267 12.59 -13.88 20.29
C ARG A 267 13.55 -15.01 19.95
N ILE A 268 14.81 -14.85 20.38
CA ILE A 268 15.79 -15.93 20.35
C ILE A 268 15.60 -16.77 21.61
N GLU A 269 15.30 -18.05 21.43
CA GLU A 269 15.11 -18.97 22.53
C GLU A 269 16.45 -19.21 23.24
N ALA A 270 16.50 -18.87 24.53
CA ALA A 270 17.70 -19.00 25.35
C ALA A 270 17.34 -19.39 26.79
N ILE A 271 17.97 -20.44 27.28
CA ILE A 271 17.88 -20.87 28.67
C ILE A 271 18.93 -20.15 29.48
N ARG A 272 18.51 -19.43 30.51
CA ARG A 272 19.40 -18.78 31.47
C ARG A 272 19.40 -19.51 32.79
N LYS A 273 20.57 -19.65 33.42
CA LYS A 273 20.71 -20.23 34.75
C LYS A 273 21.95 -19.68 35.43
N SER A 274 21.76 -19.14 36.62
CA SER A 274 22.85 -18.79 37.52
C SER A 274 23.13 -19.95 38.47
N VAL A 275 24.40 -20.29 38.65
CA VAL A 275 24.84 -21.38 39.51
C VAL A 275 25.91 -20.88 40.45
N LEU A 276 25.65 -21.01 41.75
CA LEU A 276 26.67 -20.79 42.76
C LEU A 276 27.50 -22.06 42.97
N TRP A 277 28.81 -21.92 42.93
CA TRP A 277 29.78 -22.98 43.15
C TRP A 277 30.74 -22.61 44.28
N SER A 278 30.50 -23.21 45.44
CA SER A 278 31.37 -23.15 46.61
C SER A 278 32.48 -24.20 46.52
N ILE A 279 33.72 -23.76 46.69
CA ILE A 279 34.90 -24.61 46.85
C ILE A 279 35.38 -24.46 48.29
N GLU A 280 35.06 -25.46 49.11
CA GLU A 280 35.35 -25.46 50.56
C GLU A 280 36.78 -25.90 50.87
N ASN A 281 37.26 -25.46 52.05
CA ASN A 281 38.60 -25.71 52.57
C ASN A 281 39.69 -25.26 51.59
N PHE A 282 39.47 -24.10 50.95
CA PHE A 282 40.25 -23.67 49.80
C PHE A 282 41.74 -23.47 50.13
N SER A 283 42.05 -22.96 51.32
CA SER A 283 43.40 -22.70 51.79
C SER A 283 44.24 -23.98 51.96
N THR A 284 43.60 -25.07 52.39
CA THR A 284 44.26 -26.33 52.73
C THR A 284 44.42 -27.28 51.53
N ARG A 285 43.65 -27.10 50.46
CA ARG A 285 43.72 -27.94 49.26
C ARG A 285 45.04 -27.79 48.52
N GLU A 286 45.75 -28.88 48.30
CA GLU A 286 46.96 -28.94 47.47
C GLU A 286 46.61 -29.19 46.00
N ARG A 287 47.60 -29.11 45.10
CA ARG A 287 47.39 -29.32 43.66
C ARG A 287 46.81 -30.69 43.30
N LYS A 288 47.09 -31.71 44.10
CA LYS A 288 46.52 -33.07 43.98
C LYS A 288 45.02 -33.14 44.26
N ASP A 289 44.48 -32.17 45.01
CA ASP A 289 43.06 -32.09 45.37
C ASP A 289 42.22 -31.39 44.29
N PHE A 290 42.88 -31.02 43.18
CA PHE A 290 42.28 -30.56 41.94
C PHE A 290 42.42 -31.66 40.86
N PRO A 291 41.43 -31.81 39.97
CA PRO A 291 40.33 -30.90 39.74
C PRO A 291 39.09 -31.10 40.63
N VAL A 292 38.35 -30.02 40.86
CA VAL A 292 37.03 -30.03 41.50
C VAL A 292 35.94 -29.97 40.44
N TYR A 293 34.83 -30.68 40.63
CA TYR A 293 33.75 -30.81 39.65
C TYR A 293 32.44 -30.17 40.11
N LYS A 294 31.67 -29.63 39.16
CA LYS A 294 30.28 -29.20 39.36
C LYS A 294 29.43 -29.59 38.16
N PHE A 295 28.31 -30.26 38.42
CA PHE A 295 27.35 -30.62 37.38
C PHE A 295 26.29 -29.52 37.24
N VAL A 296 26.04 -29.09 36.00
CA VAL A 296 25.00 -28.12 35.68
C VAL A 296 24.08 -28.70 34.64
N ASN A 297 22.85 -28.97 35.05
CA ASN A 297 21.79 -29.42 34.17
C ASN A 297 20.99 -28.22 33.66
N LEU A 298 20.94 -28.05 32.35
CA LEU A 298 20.09 -27.12 31.61
C LEU A 298 19.21 -27.97 30.69
N GLN A 299 17.93 -27.62 30.50
CA GLN A 299 17.00 -28.46 29.71
C GLN A 299 17.52 -28.81 28.30
N LEU A 300 18.34 -27.93 27.68
CA LEU A 300 18.97 -28.15 26.38
C LEU A 300 20.34 -28.85 26.44
N VAL A 301 21.05 -28.81 27.58
CA VAL A 301 22.42 -29.31 27.68
C VAL A 301 22.83 -29.67 29.12
N HIS A 302 23.50 -30.80 29.28
CA HIS A 302 24.19 -31.14 30.53
C HIS A 302 25.65 -30.71 30.45
N LEU A 303 26.09 -29.91 31.41
CA LEU A 303 27.46 -29.40 31.51
C LEU A 303 28.16 -30.00 32.73
N VAL A 304 29.43 -30.34 32.55
CA VAL A 304 30.38 -30.64 33.61
C VAL A 304 31.40 -29.53 33.65
N LEU A 305 31.42 -28.81 34.76
CA LEU A 305 32.44 -27.82 35.07
C LEU A 305 33.55 -28.50 35.85
N THR A 306 34.78 -28.19 35.48
CA THR A 306 35.98 -28.71 36.11
C THR A 306 36.90 -27.54 36.41
N CYS A 307 37.27 -27.32 37.66
CA CYS A 307 38.24 -26.31 38.05
C CYS A 307 39.55 -27.01 38.36
N SER A 308 40.64 -26.62 37.69
CA SER A 308 41.98 -27.20 37.85
C SER A 308 43.03 -26.12 38.06
N LEU A 309 44.13 -26.48 38.72
CA LEU A 309 45.34 -25.67 38.82
C LEU A 309 46.32 -26.05 37.71
N THR A 310 46.80 -25.06 36.96
CA THR A 310 47.83 -25.22 35.92
C THR A 310 49.15 -24.61 36.37
N ASP A 311 50.25 -25.29 36.08
CA ASP A 311 51.60 -24.78 36.33
C ASP A 311 51.95 -23.71 35.30
N ASP A 312 52.08 -22.46 35.76
CA ASP A 312 52.90 -21.50 35.05
C ASP A 312 54.27 -21.50 35.74
N SER A 313 55.23 -22.21 35.14
CA SER A 313 56.57 -22.45 35.68
C SER A 313 57.38 -21.18 36.01
N GLU A 314 56.89 -20.01 35.61
CA GLU A 314 57.49 -18.70 35.89
C GLU A 314 56.74 -17.88 36.96
N ASN A 315 55.55 -18.30 37.42
CA ASN A 315 54.61 -17.36 38.06
C ASN A 315 53.62 -17.97 39.08
N GLY A 316 53.65 -19.29 39.32
CA GLY A 316 52.82 -20.01 40.30
C GLY A 316 51.51 -20.57 39.74
N ASP A 317 50.76 -21.30 40.57
CA ASP A 317 49.54 -22.01 40.14
C ASP A 317 48.43 -21.04 39.67
N SER A 318 48.03 -21.18 38.41
CA SER A 318 46.94 -20.42 37.79
C SER A 318 45.65 -21.24 37.70
N PHE A 319 44.50 -20.59 37.85
CA PHE A 319 43.21 -21.27 37.78
C PHE A 319 42.69 -21.40 36.35
N GLN A 320 42.26 -22.61 36.02
CA GLN A 320 41.57 -22.91 34.78
C GLN A 320 40.20 -23.55 35.06
N VAL A 321 39.14 -22.95 34.52
CA VAL A 321 37.80 -23.56 34.47
C VAL A 321 37.60 -24.17 33.10
N CYS A 322 37.37 -25.47 33.09
CA CYS A 322 36.92 -26.21 31.94
C CYS A 322 35.40 -26.39 32.00
N ILE A 323 34.72 -26.12 30.88
CA ILE A 323 33.31 -26.36 30.68
C ILE A 323 33.17 -27.40 29.58
N ARG A 324 32.65 -28.58 29.95
CA ARG A 324 32.46 -29.70 29.05
C ARG A 324 30.98 -30.04 28.90
N ARG A 325 30.52 -30.16 27.67
CA ARG A 325 29.20 -30.71 27.34
C ARG A 325 29.23 -32.23 27.44
N VAL A 326 28.28 -32.80 28.18
CA VAL A 326 28.05 -34.25 28.19
C VAL A 326 27.40 -34.63 26.87
N LYS A 327 27.94 -35.64 26.19
CA LYS A 327 27.41 -36.14 24.92
C LYS A 327 26.11 -36.89 25.20
N TRP A 328 24.97 -36.23 24.98
CA TRP A 328 23.65 -36.85 24.93
C TRP A 328 23.24 -37.04 23.46
N LYS A 329 22.25 -37.89 23.16
CA LYS A 329 21.85 -38.35 21.81
C LYS A 329 21.68 -37.26 20.73
N ASN A 330 21.63 -35.98 21.10
CA ASN A 330 21.48 -34.85 20.19
C ASN A 330 22.85 -34.23 19.81
N THR A 331 23.25 -34.36 18.55
CA THR A 331 24.46 -33.76 17.95
C THR A 331 24.27 -32.31 17.53
N SER A 332 23.09 -31.73 17.79
CA SER A 332 22.83 -30.33 17.47
C SER A 332 23.86 -29.42 18.12
N LYS A 333 24.36 -28.48 17.33
CA LYS A 333 25.26 -27.44 17.77
C LYS A 333 24.54 -26.57 18.82
N ILE A 334 25.23 -26.12 19.85
CA ILE A 334 24.64 -25.32 20.93
C ILE A 334 25.55 -24.12 21.20
N TYR A 335 24.99 -22.91 21.21
CA TYR A 335 25.69 -21.72 21.67
C TYR A 335 25.59 -21.62 23.17
N PHE A 336 26.71 -21.31 23.81
CA PHE A 336 26.68 -20.95 25.22
C PHE A 336 27.49 -19.68 25.46
N ARG A 337 26.92 -18.85 26.32
CA ARG A 337 27.55 -17.72 26.97
C ARG A 337 27.67 -18.08 28.45
N CYS A 338 28.85 -17.88 29.01
CA CYS A 338 29.13 -18.10 30.42
C CYS A 338 29.84 -16.88 30.97
N ARG A 339 29.26 -16.25 32.00
CA ARG A 339 29.97 -15.28 32.83
C ARG A 339 30.43 -15.97 34.10
N ILE A 340 31.73 -15.90 34.35
CA ILE A 340 32.35 -16.42 35.56
C ILE A 340 32.71 -15.24 36.43
N SER A 341 32.17 -15.20 37.65
CA SER A 341 32.42 -14.15 38.62
C SER A 341 32.89 -14.72 39.95
N VAL A 342 33.76 -14.00 40.64
CA VAL A 342 34.17 -14.30 42.03
C VAL A 342 33.37 -13.40 42.96
N MET A 343 32.81 -13.98 44.02
CA MET A 343 32.00 -13.24 45.00
C MET A 343 32.80 -12.89 46.25
N GLU A 344 32.53 -11.72 46.81
CA GLU A 344 33.05 -11.20 48.08
C GLU A 344 32.17 -11.61 49.27
N THR A 345 30.88 -11.32 49.12
CA THR A 345 29.79 -11.66 50.01
C THR A 345 28.66 -12.27 49.18
N LEU A 346 27.53 -12.66 49.80
CA LEU A 346 26.39 -13.24 49.07
C LEU A 346 25.86 -12.35 47.91
N ASP A 347 26.14 -11.04 47.94
CA ASP A 347 25.60 -10.07 46.97
C ASP A 347 26.65 -9.23 46.20
N ASP A 348 27.93 -9.18 46.61
CA ASP A 348 28.96 -8.35 45.96
C ASP A 348 29.93 -9.15 45.06
N LEU A 349 30.14 -8.65 43.83
CA LEU A 349 30.96 -9.29 42.77
C LEU A 349 32.27 -8.52 42.57
N ILE A 350 33.42 -9.19 42.74
CA ILE A 350 34.74 -8.53 42.70
C ILE A 350 35.31 -8.46 41.28
N GLY A 351 34.98 -9.44 40.46
CA GLY A 351 35.45 -9.52 39.09
C GLY A 351 34.65 -10.51 38.30
N SER A 352 34.34 -10.17 37.06
CA SER A 352 33.62 -11.05 36.14
C SER A 352 34.31 -11.11 34.78
N LYS A 353 34.33 -12.30 34.19
CA LYS A 353 34.82 -12.49 32.83
C LYS A 353 33.83 -13.33 32.05
N GLU A 354 33.57 -12.88 30.83
CA GLU A 354 32.52 -13.43 30.00
C GLU A 354 33.11 -14.16 28.79
N TYR A 355 32.52 -15.31 28.49
CA TYR A 355 32.97 -16.22 27.46
C TYR A 355 31.81 -16.63 26.56
N GLU A 356 32.00 -16.53 25.25
CA GLU A 356 31.05 -16.98 24.23
C GLU A 356 31.68 -18.10 23.39
N LYS A 357 31.01 -19.25 23.29
CA LYS A 357 31.52 -20.43 22.56
C LYS A 357 30.37 -21.29 21.99
N TRP A 358 30.72 -22.28 21.17
CA TRP A 358 29.78 -23.20 20.53
C TRP A 358 30.17 -24.65 20.77
N PHE A 359 29.30 -25.43 21.40
CA PHE A 359 29.46 -26.87 21.38
C PHE A 359 29.07 -27.41 20.00
N GLN A 360 29.92 -28.26 19.43
CA GLN A 360 29.73 -28.92 18.15
C GLN A 360 29.97 -30.43 18.29
N SER A 361 29.75 -31.20 17.23
CA SER A 361 29.94 -32.66 17.22
C SER A 361 31.37 -33.09 17.55
N ASP A 362 32.34 -32.28 17.15
CA ASP A 362 33.80 -32.46 17.32
C ASP A 362 34.37 -31.68 18.50
N ARG A 363 33.68 -30.64 18.98
CA ARG A 363 34.16 -29.75 20.04
C ARG A 363 33.17 -29.64 21.19
N LEU A 364 33.40 -30.46 22.22
CA LEU A 364 32.56 -30.57 23.41
C LEU A 364 33.16 -29.92 24.67
N GLU A 365 34.36 -29.35 24.60
CA GLU A 365 35.08 -28.86 25.76
C GLU A 365 35.76 -27.51 25.48
N TYR A 366 35.67 -26.61 26.45
CA TYR A 366 36.35 -25.31 26.44
C TYR A 366 37.01 -25.04 27.78
N ARG A 367 38.25 -24.55 27.74
CA ARG A 367 39.02 -24.19 28.92
C ARG A 367 39.25 -22.68 28.96
N PHE A 368 39.09 -22.10 30.14
CA PHE A 368 39.13 -20.66 30.36
C PHE A 368 40.00 -20.35 31.58
N PRO A 369 40.94 -19.40 31.50
CA PRO A 369 41.64 -18.92 32.69
C PRO A 369 40.69 -18.09 33.55
N ILE A 370 40.65 -18.29 34.87
CA ILE A 370 39.84 -17.45 35.76
C ILE A 370 40.58 -16.12 35.99
N LEU A 371 40.05 -15.01 35.48
CA LEU A 371 40.33 -13.61 35.87
C LEU A 371 41.81 -13.21 36.08
N ASN A 372 42.78 -13.97 35.54
CA ASN A 372 44.20 -13.84 35.87
C ASN A 372 44.50 -13.88 37.38
N MET A 373 43.59 -14.50 38.16
CA MET A 373 43.74 -14.66 39.61
C MET A 373 44.54 -15.93 39.89
N ARG A 374 45.58 -15.80 40.70
CA ARG A 374 46.48 -16.88 41.11
C ARG A 374 46.08 -17.35 42.51
N LYS A 375 46.37 -18.60 42.84
CA LYS A 375 46.06 -19.16 44.17
C LYS A 375 46.65 -18.34 45.31
N ASN A 376 47.93 -17.99 45.22
CA ASN A 376 48.60 -17.21 46.27
C ASN A 376 47.95 -15.84 46.50
N ARG A 377 47.52 -15.16 45.43
CA ARG A 377 46.84 -13.84 45.53
C ARG A 377 45.45 -13.93 46.16
N ILE A 378 44.74 -15.05 45.96
CA ILE A 378 43.46 -15.29 46.61
C ILE A 378 43.67 -15.58 48.09
N LEU A 379 44.71 -16.34 48.44
CA LEU A 379 45.07 -16.64 49.84
C LEU A 379 45.52 -15.39 50.60
N GLU A 380 46.22 -14.46 49.94
CA GLU A 380 46.65 -13.18 50.53
C GLU A 380 45.50 -12.24 50.87
N ASN A 381 44.31 -12.46 50.29
CA ASN A 381 43.19 -11.54 50.45
C ASN A 381 41.96 -12.29 51.00
N VAL A 382 41.82 -12.20 52.32
CA VAL A 382 40.79 -12.86 53.15
C VAL A 382 39.37 -12.58 52.64
N VAL A 383 39.17 -11.46 51.96
CA VAL A 383 37.91 -11.03 51.35
C VAL A 383 37.36 -12.03 50.33
N TYR A 384 38.23 -12.76 49.61
CA TYR A 384 37.80 -13.77 48.64
C TYR A 384 37.40 -15.12 49.27
N LEU A 385 37.72 -15.32 50.56
CA LEU A 385 37.63 -16.60 51.25
C LEU A 385 36.90 -16.48 52.61
N PRO A 386 35.66 -15.97 52.64
CA PRO A 386 34.88 -16.00 53.87
C PRO A 386 34.72 -17.47 54.32
N ASN A 387 35.12 -17.76 55.56
CA ASN A 387 35.12 -19.11 56.14
C ASN A 387 35.90 -20.16 55.33
N ASP A 388 36.98 -19.75 54.64
CA ASP A 388 37.81 -20.63 53.80
C ASP A 388 37.06 -21.27 52.61
N VAL A 389 36.03 -20.57 52.09
CA VAL A 389 35.25 -21.00 50.92
C VAL A 389 35.39 -20.00 49.79
N LEU A 390 35.91 -20.45 48.63
CA LEU A 390 35.87 -19.66 47.40
C LEU A 390 34.50 -19.84 46.72
N GLN A 391 33.75 -18.76 46.57
CA GLN A 391 32.47 -18.78 45.87
C GLN A 391 32.58 -18.24 44.45
N LEU A 392 32.22 -19.08 43.48
CA LEU A 392 32.11 -18.71 42.07
C LEU A 392 30.63 -18.61 41.67
N CYS A 393 30.24 -17.49 41.09
CA CYS A 393 28.94 -17.34 40.44
C CYS A 393 29.11 -17.56 38.93
N LEU A 394 28.33 -18.50 38.38
CA LEU A 394 28.36 -18.88 36.98
C LEU A 394 27.00 -18.58 36.33
N ASP A 395 26.95 -17.54 35.52
CA ASP A 395 25.75 -17.21 34.75
C ASP A 395 25.84 -17.84 33.36
N PHE A 396 24.99 -18.83 33.12
CA PHE A 396 24.85 -19.46 31.82
C PHE A 396 23.70 -18.83 31.04
N ALA A 397 23.92 -18.60 29.75
CA ALA A 397 22.87 -18.45 28.75
C ALA A 397 23.15 -19.41 27.59
N VAL A 398 22.23 -20.32 27.32
CA VAL A 398 22.37 -21.38 26.32
C VAL A 398 21.25 -21.29 25.30
N SER A 399 21.60 -21.27 24.01
CA SER A 399 20.64 -21.21 22.92
C SER A 399 20.95 -22.29 21.88
N ASP A 400 19.91 -22.98 21.42
CA ASP A 400 19.98 -23.88 20.27
C ASP A 400 19.74 -23.14 18.94
N GLY A 401 19.43 -21.84 18.98
CA GLY A 401 19.18 -20.99 17.81
C GLY A 401 17.75 -21.01 17.31
N ARG A 402 16.80 -21.66 18.01
CA ARG A 402 15.38 -21.53 17.69
C ARG A 402 14.92 -20.09 17.89
N GLN A 403 14.00 -19.68 17.03
CA GLN A 403 13.39 -18.36 17.06
C GLN A 403 11.88 -18.49 16.95
N THR A 404 11.17 -17.62 17.65
CA THR A 404 9.74 -17.41 17.53
C THR A 404 9.51 -15.98 17.08
N SER A 405 8.57 -15.76 16.16
CA SER A 405 8.24 -14.43 15.68
C SER A 405 6.73 -14.22 15.70
N GLU A 406 6.32 -13.02 16.10
CA GLU A 406 4.91 -12.61 16.18
C GLU A 406 4.78 -11.12 15.84
N VAL A 407 3.58 -10.71 15.41
CA VAL A 407 3.22 -9.30 15.24
C VAL A 407 2.76 -8.80 16.61
N GLU A 408 3.43 -7.77 17.16
CA GLU A 408 3.19 -7.28 18.53
C GLU A 408 2.13 -6.18 18.55
N SER A 409 2.14 -5.29 17.56
CA SER A 409 1.09 -4.28 17.39
C SER A 409 1.01 -3.76 15.96
N GLU A 410 -0.21 -3.46 15.54
CA GLU A 410 -0.51 -2.74 14.32
C GLU A 410 -1.25 -1.47 14.72
N SER A 411 -0.66 -0.31 14.41
CA SER A 411 -1.39 0.96 14.51
C SER A 411 -2.06 1.22 13.17
N CYS A 412 -3.39 1.23 13.17
CA CYS A 412 -4.16 1.60 11.99
C CYS A 412 -4.46 3.09 12.01
N SER A 413 -4.43 3.73 10.84
CA SER A 413 -4.97 5.07 10.69
C SER A 413 -6.20 5.05 9.78
N TRP A 414 -7.16 5.91 10.13
CA TRP A 414 -8.22 6.29 9.23
C TRP A 414 -7.68 7.40 8.33
N THR A 415 -7.30 7.05 7.12
CA THR A 415 -6.89 8.02 6.10
C THR A 415 -7.65 7.78 4.82
N THR A 416 -8.12 8.86 4.21
CA THR A 416 -8.67 8.81 2.84
C THR A 416 -7.60 8.27 1.89
N PRO A 417 -7.89 7.30 1.02
CA PRO A 417 -6.89 6.77 0.11
C PRO A 417 -6.24 7.86 -0.72
N VAL A 418 -4.91 7.89 -0.65
CA VAL A 418 -4.06 8.69 -1.54
C VAL A 418 -3.90 7.98 -2.90
N GLU A 419 -4.25 6.70 -2.98
CA GLU A 419 -4.09 5.86 -4.17
C GLU A 419 -5.08 6.23 -5.29
N GLU A 420 -4.56 6.75 -6.39
CA GLU A 420 -5.29 6.94 -7.65
C GLU A 420 -5.96 5.65 -8.15
N GLN A 421 -5.36 4.50 -7.90
CA GLN A 421 -5.89 3.19 -8.32
C GLN A 421 -7.19 2.81 -7.58
N SER A 422 -7.24 3.04 -6.26
CA SER A 422 -8.46 2.85 -5.45
C SER A 422 -9.57 3.82 -5.88
N ARG A 423 -9.21 5.07 -6.22
CA ARG A 423 -10.15 6.04 -6.81
C ARG A 423 -10.67 5.54 -8.17
N PHE A 424 -9.80 5.03 -9.03
CA PHE A 424 -10.20 4.55 -10.35
C PHE A 424 -11.18 3.36 -10.28
N LEU A 425 -10.96 2.41 -9.37
CA LEU A 425 -11.89 1.30 -9.13
C LEU A 425 -13.27 1.79 -8.67
N SER A 426 -13.33 2.76 -7.77
CA SER A 426 -14.59 3.31 -7.26
C SER A 426 -15.40 4.07 -8.32
N VAL A 427 -14.70 4.75 -9.25
CA VAL A 427 -15.30 5.47 -10.38
C VAL A 427 -15.79 4.49 -11.46
N ARG A 428 -15.06 3.40 -11.72
CA ARG A 428 -15.55 2.32 -12.59
C ARG A 428 -16.83 1.69 -12.05
N GLN A 429 -16.95 1.54 -10.73
CA GLN A 429 -18.18 1.06 -10.11
C GLN A 429 -19.34 2.03 -10.34
N LEU A 430 -19.12 3.35 -10.23
CA LEU A 430 -20.14 4.35 -10.55
C LEU A 430 -20.67 4.16 -11.97
N ARG A 431 -19.77 4.01 -12.95
CA ARG A 431 -20.16 3.77 -14.34
C ARG A 431 -20.99 2.49 -14.50
N GLU A 432 -20.60 1.39 -13.84
CA GLU A 432 -21.36 0.14 -13.93
C GLU A 432 -22.74 0.26 -13.27
N ASP A 433 -22.84 0.97 -12.13
CA ASP A 433 -24.12 1.24 -11.47
C ASP A 433 -25.07 2.05 -12.41
N LEU A 434 -24.55 3.07 -13.09
CA LEU A 434 -25.30 3.88 -14.07
C LEU A 434 -25.67 3.10 -15.33
N LYS A 435 -24.77 2.22 -15.80
CA LYS A 435 -25.05 1.30 -16.90
C LYS A 435 -26.18 0.33 -16.53
N ASN A 436 -26.21 -0.15 -15.30
CA ASN A 436 -27.27 -1.03 -14.81
C ASN A 436 -28.61 -0.30 -14.68
N LEU A 437 -28.61 0.98 -14.29
CA LEU A 437 -29.82 1.82 -14.35
C LEU A 437 -30.42 1.88 -15.76
N TRP A 438 -29.57 2.11 -16.77
CA TRP A 438 -30.02 2.11 -18.16
C TRP A 438 -30.59 0.76 -18.61
N ILE A 439 -29.89 -0.34 -18.30
CA ILE A 439 -30.30 -1.68 -18.75
C ILE A 439 -31.60 -2.13 -18.09
N THR A 440 -31.78 -1.81 -16.80
CA THR A 440 -32.96 -2.28 -16.04
C THR A 440 -34.18 -1.40 -16.24
N GLY A 441 -34.02 -0.12 -16.57
CA GLY A 441 -35.13 0.83 -16.68
C GLY A 441 -35.81 1.13 -15.34
N ASN A 442 -35.20 0.76 -14.22
CA ASN A 442 -35.80 0.96 -12.90
C ASN A 442 -35.85 2.44 -12.53
N LEU A 443 -37.02 2.92 -12.12
CA LEU A 443 -37.27 4.30 -11.69
C LEU A 443 -37.18 5.34 -12.82
N THR A 444 -37.42 4.92 -14.08
CA THR A 444 -37.61 5.85 -15.19
C THR A 444 -38.77 6.80 -14.89
N ASP A 445 -38.51 8.09 -15.05
CA ASP A 445 -39.44 9.19 -14.74
C ASP A 445 -39.81 10.00 -16.00
N ALA A 446 -39.37 9.51 -17.16
CA ALA A 446 -39.56 10.12 -18.45
C ALA A 446 -39.50 9.11 -19.60
N THR A 447 -40.19 9.43 -20.69
CA THR A 447 -40.11 8.73 -21.97
C THR A 447 -39.80 9.72 -23.08
N ILE A 448 -38.74 9.45 -23.85
CA ILE A 448 -38.43 10.17 -25.09
C ILE A 448 -39.20 9.52 -26.23
N GLN A 449 -40.00 10.31 -26.95
CA GLN A 449 -40.60 9.88 -28.20
C GLN A 449 -39.60 10.09 -29.35
N ALA A 450 -39.09 9.00 -29.93
CA ALA A 450 -38.14 9.04 -31.05
C ALA A 450 -38.75 8.29 -32.25
N GLN A 451 -39.28 9.04 -33.22
CA GLN A 451 -40.05 8.48 -34.33
C GLN A 451 -41.23 7.62 -33.81
N GLU A 452 -41.31 6.34 -34.16
CA GLU A 452 -42.33 5.39 -33.67
C GLU A 452 -41.96 4.73 -32.33
N GLU A 453 -40.73 4.89 -31.85
CA GLU A 453 -40.19 4.25 -30.66
C GLU A 453 -40.31 5.12 -29.41
N LYS A 454 -40.41 4.45 -28.25
CA LYS A 454 -40.50 5.07 -26.93
C LYS A 454 -39.33 4.61 -26.08
N LEU A 455 -38.49 5.55 -25.67
CA LEU A 455 -37.28 5.26 -24.88
C LEU A 455 -37.48 5.74 -23.45
N GLU A 456 -37.48 4.83 -22.49
CA GLU A 456 -37.56 5.19 -21.08
C GLU A 456 -36.21 5.71 -20.57
N VAL A 457 -36.25 6.83 -19.86
CA VAL A 457 -35.07 7.57 -19.41
C VAL A 457 -35.28 8.17 -18.02
N HIS A 458 -34.20 8.70 -17.46
CA HIS A 458 -34.17 9.41 -16.20
C HIS A 458 -33.85 10.90 -16.46
N LYS A 459 -34.78 11.80 -16.13
CA LYS A 459 -34.63 13.25 -16.30
C LYS A 459 -33.34 13.75 -15.68
N ALA A 460 -33.07 13.32 -14.45
CA ALA A 460 -31.87 13.71 -13.71
C ALA A 460 -30.58 13.33 -14.45
N VAL A 461 -30.50 12.11 -15.01
CA VAL A 461 -29.30 11.65 -15.72
C VAL A 461 -29.07 12.44 -17.01
N LEU A 462 -30.14 12.73 -17.76
CA LEU A 462 -30.05 13.53 -18.99
C LEU A 462 -29.62 14.98 -18.69
N ALA A 463 -30.30 15.63 -17.75
CA ALA A 463 -30.05 17.01 -17.38
C ALA A 463 -28.64 17.24 -16.78
N MET A 464 -28.07 16.21 -16.17
CA MET A 464 -26.73 16.23 -15.60
C MET A 464 -25.63 16.13 -16.65
N ARG A 465 -25.88 15.34 -17.70
CA ARG A 465 -24.87 15.02 -18.71
C ARG A 465 -24.91 15.96 -19.89
N SER A 466 -26.06 16.59 -20.15
CA SER A 466 -26.24 17.53 -21.26
C SER A 466 -26.86 18.84 -20.76
N PRO A 467 -26.18 19.99 -20.95
CA PRO A 467 -26.77 21.30 -20.65
C PRO A 467 -27.99 21.61 -21.52
N VAL A 468 -28.10 20.98 -22.69
CA VAL A 468 -29.26 21.14 -23.58
C VAL A 468 -30.46 20.38 -23.03
N PHE A 469 -30.28 19.12 -22.62
CA PHE A 469 -31.36 18.39 -21.91
C PHE A 469 -31.70 19.07 -20.59
N HIS A 470 -30.72 19.61 -19.87
CA HIS A 470 -30.97 20.39 -18.65
C HIS A 470 -31.98 21.51 -18.92
N LYS A 471 -31.72 22.33 -19.95
CA LYS A 471 -32.58 23.45 -20.32
C LYS A 471 -33.95 22.97 -20.81
N MET A 472 -33.99 21.89 -21.59
CA MET A 472 -35.24 21.31 -22.09
C MET A 472 -36.14 20.80 -20.95
N LEU A 473 -35.54 20.31 -19.86
CA LEU A 473 -36.26 19.69 -18.75
C LEU A 473 -36.53 20.64 -17.58
N GLN A 474 -35.94 21.84 -17.58
CA GLN A 474 -36.00 22.77 -16.46
C GLN A 474 -37.43 23.17 -16.07
N ASP A 475 -38.34 23.24 -17.05
CA ASP A 475 -39.74 23.60 -16.86
C ASP A 475 -40.69 22.38 -16.80
N CYS A 476 -40.16 21.16 -16.96
CA CYS A 476 -40.96 19.94 -16.88
C CYS A 476 -41.20 19.56 -15.41
N SER A 477 -42.45 19.24 -15.06
CA SER A 477 -42.74 18.70 -13.73
C SER A 477 -42.23 17.26 -13.62
N PHE A 478 -41.98 16.77 -12.40
CA PHE A 478 -41.65 15.35 -12.19
C PHE A 478 -42.81 14.42 -12.53
N GLU A 479 -44.05 14.93 -12.55
CA GLU A 479 -45.26 14.18 -12.90
C GLU A 479 -45.40 13.95 -14.41
N ASP A 480 -44.75 14.78 -15.24
CA ASP A 480 -44.78 14.66 -16.70
C ASP A 480 -43.99 13.44 -17.17
N LYS A 481 -44.68 12.32 -17.43
CA LYS A 481 -44.03 11.07 -17.87
C LYS A 481 -43.52 11.12 -19.31
N VAL A 482 -44.04 11.99 -20.17
CA VAL A 482 -43.66 12.05 -21.59
C VAL A 482 -42.89 13.32 -21.86
N ILE A 483 -41.65 13.18 -22.34
CA ILE A 483 -40.85 14.29 -22.85
C ILE A 483 -40.91 14.23 -24.38
N HIS A 484 -41.51 15.26 -24.98
CA HIS A 484 -41.43 15.47 -26.41
C HIS A 484 -40.09 16.14 -26.74
N LEU A 485 -39.05 15.34 -26.94
CA LEU A 485 -37.81 15.81 -27.52
C LEU A 485 -37.93 15.72 -29.03
N ASP A 486 -37.79 16.85 -29.71
CA ASP A 486 -37.68 16.87 -31.17
C ASP A 486 -36.29 16.36 -31.59
N LEU A 487 -36.19 15.04 -31.73
CA LEU A 487 -35.02 14.32 -32.24
C LEU A 487 -35.21 13.92 -33.71
N SER A 488 -36.07 14.63 -34.46
CA SER A 488 -36.42 14.27 -35.84
C SER A 488 -35.23 14.29 -36.82
N ASP A 489 -34.16 15.00 -36.47
CA ASP A 489 -32.92 15.09 -37.23
C ASP A 489 -31.94 13.93 -36.96
N LEU A 490 -32.24 13.05 -35.99
CA LEU A 490 -31.40 11.90 -35.66
C LEU A 490 -32.11 10.58 -36.00
N SER A 491 -31.33 9.63 -36.51
CA SER A 491 -31.78 8.24 -36.62
C SER A 491 -31.88 7.61 -35.22
N LEU A 492 -32.74 6.60 -35.10
CA LEU A 492 -32.95 5.87 -33.85
C LEU A 492 -31.62 5.31 -33.31
N GLU A 493 -30.76 4.80 -34.18
CA GLU A 493 -29.45 4.25 -33.81
C GLU A 493 -28.53 5.30 -33.17
N ILE A 494 -28.53 6.53 -33.69
CA ILE A 494 -27.70 7.62 -33.13
C ILE A 494 -28.25 8.08 -31.79
N ILE A 495 -29.58 8.13 -31.62
CA ILE A 495 -30.21 8.42 -30.34
C ILE A 495 -29.81 7.37 -29.30
N TRP A 496 -29.81 6.08 -29.66
CA TRP A 496 -29.35 5.01 -28.77
C TRP A 496 -27.88 5.18 -28.35
N GLU A 497 -26.99 5.51 -29.27
CA GLU A 497 -25.56 5.70 -28.95
C GLU A 497 -25.33 6.95 -28.11
N LEU A 498 -26.04 8.04 -28.38
CA LEU A 498 -26.04 9.25 -27.56
C LEU A 498 -26.46 8.95 -26.12
N LEU A 499 -27.57 8.22 -25.95
CA LEU A 499 -28.07 7.83 -24.62
C LEU A 499 -27.12 6.85 -23.93
N LYS A 500 -26.56 5.86 -24.64
CA LYS A 500 -25.53 4.98 -24.07
C LYS A 500 -24.34 5.77 -23.55
N TYR A 501 -23.88 6.78 -24.29
CA TYR A 501 -22.81 7.67 -23.83
C TYR A 501 -23.21 8.48 -22.59
N VAL A 502 -24.43 9.01 -22.55
CA VAL A 502 -24.95 9.73 -21.38
C VAL A 502 -24.86 8.88 -20.11
N TYR A 503 -25.27 7.61 -20.16
CA TYR A 503 -25.29 6.72 -18.99
C TYR A 503 -23.94 6.04 -18.70
N ARG A 504 -23.14 5.74 -19.73
CA ARG A 504 -21.96 4.88 -19.61
C ARG A 504 -20.64 5.60 -19.84
N GLY A 505 -20.66 6.77 -20.49
CA GLY A 505 -19.45 7.47 -20.92
C GLY A 505 -18.65 6.73 -22.00
N GLU A 506 -19.25 5.74 -22.68
CA GLU A 506 -18.60 4.90 -23.69
C GLU A 506 -19.38 4.91 -25.01
N ILE A 507 -18.65 4.77 -26.12
CA ILE A 507 -19.19 4.75 -27.49
C ILE A 507 -18.90 3.38 -28.09
N HIS A 508 -19.91 2.76 -28.73
CA HIS A 508 -19.73 1.49 -29.43
C HIS A 508 -20.29 1.61 -30.86
N VAL A 509 -19.65 2.47 -31.65
CA VAL A 509 -20.06 2.74 -33.04
C VAL A 509 -19.10 2.04 -34.01
N TYR A 510 -19.67 1.47 -35.09
CA TYR A 510 -18.96 0.59 -36.00
C TYR A 510 -18.74 1.16 -37.42
N THR A 511 -19.36 2.29 -37.76
CA THR A 511 -19.26 2.87 -39.12
C THR A 511 -18.90 4.35 -39.07
N PHE A 512 -18.18 4.81 -40.10
CA PHE A 512 -17.72 6.19 -40.23
C PHE A 512 -18.87 7.20 -40.25
N GLU A 513 -19.90 6.94 -41.05
CA GLU A 513 -21.12 7.76 -41.14
C GLU A 513 -21.78 7.97 -39.78
N ARG A 514 -21.85 6.91 -38.95
CA ARG A 514 -22.43 7.00 -37.61
C ARG A 514 -21.57 7.82 -36.66
N TYR A 515 -20.24 7.77 -36.76
CA TYR A 515 -19.37 8.65 -35.99
C TYR A 515 -19.55 10.11 -36.39
N MET A 516 -19.80 10.38 -37.67
CA MET A 516 -20.09 11.72 -38.16
C MET A 516 -21.41 12.25 -37.61
N GLN A 517 -22.48 11.45 -37.71
CA GLN A 517 -23.80 11.82 -37.16
C GLN A 517 -23.75 11.97 -35.63
N LEU A 518 -23.00 11.11 -34.93
CA LEU A 518 -22.82 11.20 -33.48
C LEU A 518 -22.00 12.43 -33.08
N TYR A 519 -21.00 12.83 -33.87
CA TYR A 519 -20.26 14.08 -33.68
C TYR A 519 -21.20 15.29 -33.75
N ILE A 520 -22.06 15.36 -34.77
CA ILE A 520 -23.05 16.44 -34.93
C ILE A 520 -24.02 16.44 -33.74
N ALA A 521 -24.53 15.26 -33.35
CA ALA A 521 -25.40 15.13 -32.19
C ALA A 521 -24.70 15.59 -30.90
N ALA A 522 -23.43 15.22 -30.70
CA ALA A 522 -22.66 15.62 -29.53
C ALA A 522 -22.52 17.14 -29.42
N LEU A 523 -22.25 17.84 -30.53
CA LEU A 523 -22.25 19.29 -30.57
C LEU A 523 -23.63 19.87 -30.24
N LYS A 524 -24.69 19.33 -30.88
CA LYS A 524 -26.07 19.79 -30.69
C LYS A 524 -26.54 19.68 -29.24
N TYR A 525 -26.18 18.60 -28.55
CA TYR A 525 -26.59 18.34 -27.16
C TYR A 525 -25.54 18.79 -26.13
N GLY A 526 -24.46 19.45 -26.54
CA GLY A 526 -23.45 20.00 -25.64
C GLY A 526 -22.67 18.93 -24.87
N LEU A 527 -22.19 17.90 -25.57
CA LEU A 527 -21.39 16.79 -25.05
C LEU A 527 -19.95 16.87 -25.59
N PRO A 528 -19.08 17.72 -25.00
CA PRO A 528 -17.79 18.06 -25.58
C PRO A 528 -16.82 16.86 -25.65
N SER A 529 -16.75 16.01 -24.63
CA SER A 529 -15.84 14.85 -24.66
C SER A 529 -16.29 13.79 -25.66
N LEU A 530 -17.60 13.64 -25.89
CA LEU A 530 -18.13 12.81 -26.96
C LEU A 530 -17.74 13.37 -28.33
N ALA A 531 -17.93 14.68 -28.53
CA ALA A 531 -17.55 15.35 -29.77
C ALA A 531 -16.05 15.19 -30.06
N GLU A 532 -15.20 15.34 -29.03
CA GLU A 532 -13.75 15.15 -29.14
C GLU A 532 -13.39 13.72 -29.54
N GLN A 533 -14.01 12.70 -28.92
CA GLN A 533 -13.77 11.30 -29.30
C GLN A 533 -14.19 10.99 -30.73
N CYS A 534 -15.38 11.44 -31.13
CA CYS A 534 -15.84 11.26 -32.50
C CYS A 534 -14.89 11.96 -33.48
N LYS A 535 -14.47 13.19 -33.17
CA LYS A 535 -13.50 13.94 -33.97
C LYS A 535 -12.18 13.20 -34.13
N LEU A 536 -11.57 12.73 -33.03
CA LEU A 536 -10.29 12.01 -33.07
C LEU A 536 -10.42 10.71 -33.91
N PHE A 537 -11.54 10.01 -33.79
CA PHE A 537 -11.82 8.86 -34.62
C PHE A 537 -11.89 9.23 -36.11
N LEU A 538 -12.68 10.26 -36.46
CA LEU A 538 -12.85 10.73 -37.84
C LEU A 538 -11.50 11.13 -38.47
N VAL A 539 -10.66 11.87 -37.74
CA VAL A 539 -9.30 12.23 -38.18
C VAL A 539 -8.46 10.98 -38.45
N SER A 540 -8.52 9.97 -37.58
CA SER A 540 -7.74 8.74 -37.72
C SER A 540 -8.18 7.83 -38.88
N LYS A 541 -9.34 8.11 -39.48
CA LYS A 541 -9.98 7.29 -40.52
C LYS A 541 -10.25 8.06 -41.81
N LEU A 542 -9.52 9.16 -42.05
CA LEU A 542 -9.59 9.90 -43.30
C LEU A 542 -9.17 9.02 -44.49
N THR A 543 -9.96 9.08 -45.56
CA THR A 543 -9.73 8.44 -46.86
C THR A 543 -10.04 9.42 -47.97
N ASP A 544 -9.60 9.12 -49.18
CA ASP A 544 -9.95 9.86 -50.40
C ASP A 544 -11.47 9.93 -50.65
N GLU A 545 -12.22 8.88 -50.26
CA GLU A 545 -13.68 8.82 -50.37
C GLU A 545 -14.43 9.72 -49.36
N ASN A 546 -13.85 10.02 -48.19
CA ASN A 546 -14.57 10.72 -47.11
C ASN A 546 -14.01 12.11 -46.78
N VAL A 547 -12.82 12.45 -47.24
CA VAL A 547 -12.12 13.69 -46.82
C VAL A 547 -12.85 14.96 -47.25
N CYS A 548 -13.51 14.95 -48.41
CA CYS A 548 -14.28 16.10 -48.88
C CYS A 548 -15.50 16.37 -47.99
N GLU A 549 -16.19 15.31 -47.55
CA GLU A 549 -17.32 15.40 -46.63
C GLU A 549 -16.88 15.91 -45.25
N ILE A 550 -15.75 15.42 -44.73
CA ILE A 550 -15.18 15.93 -43.47
C ILE A 550 -14.77 17.40 -43.58
N LEU A 551 -14.23 17.83 -44.71
CA LEU A 551 -13.88 19.23 -44.92
C LEU A 551 -15.12 20.14 -44.87
N VAL A 552 -16.24 19.72 -45.47
CA VAL A 552 -17.52 20.42 -45.38
C VAL A 552 -18.03 20.45 -43.95
N LEU A 553 -18.03 19.30 -43.27
CA LEU A 553 -18.45 19.17 -41.88
C LEU A 553 -17.66 20.12 -40.95
N ALA A 554 -16.34 20.17 -41.14
CA ALA A 554 -15.45 21.02 -40.36
C ALA A 554 -15.71 22.51 -40.61
N ASP A 555 -15.99 22.91 -41.85
CA ASP A 555 -16.34 24.29 -42.20
C ASP A 555 -17.68 24.71 -41.58
N VAL A 556 -18.70 23.83 -41.68
CA VAL A 556 -20.06 24.07 -41.12
C VAL A 556 -20.04 24.23 -39.61
N HIS A 557 -19.28 23.38 -38.90
CA HIS A 557 -19.20 23.42 -37.44
C HIS A 557 -18.03 24.26 -36.90
N HIS A 558 -17.28 24.91 -37.79
CA HIS A 558 -16.10 25.71 -37.45
C HIS A 558 -15.06 24.94 -36.61
N ASP A 559 -14.85 23.65 -36.90
CA ASP A 559 -13.86 22.83 -36.19
C ASP A 559 -12.49 22.90 -36.91
N GLU A 560 -11.58 23.69 -36.33
CA GLU A 560 -10.25 23.92 -36.92
C GLU A 560 -9.39 22.66 -37.00
N LEU A 561 -9.53 21.73 -36.05
CA LEU A 561 -8.71 20.52 -36.01
C LEU A 561 -9.12 19.57 -37.14
N LEU A 562 -10.42 19.32 -37.32
CA LEU A 562 -10.93 18.54 -38.45
C LEU A 562 -10.59 19.21 -39.78
N PHE A 563 -10.75 20.53 -39.86
CA PHE A 563 -10.46 21.28 -41.07
C PHE A 563 -9.00 21.15 -41.48
N ASN A 564 -8.07 21.34 -40.54
CA ASN A 564 -6.65 21.24 -40.80
C ASN A 564 -6.25 19.81 -41.16
N ALA A 565 -6.77 18.80 -40.46
CA ALA A 565 -6.48 17.40 -40.76
C ALA A 565 -6.96 16.99 -42.17
N ALA A 566 -8.19 17.35 -42.54
CA ALA A 566 -8.71 17.09 -43.89
C ALA A 566 -7.88 17.83 -44.95
N ARG A 567 -7.56 19.10 -44.70
CA ARG A 567 -6.73 19.91 -45.60
C ARG A 567 -5.31 19.34 -45.79
N GLU A 568 -4.67 18.87 -44.73
CA GLU A 568 -3.36 18.23 -44.77
C GLU A 568 -3.42 16.92 -45.56
N TYR A 569 -4.41 16.07 -45.29
CA TYR A 569 -4.64 14.84 -46.04
C TYR A 569 -4.81 15.10 -47.54
N ILE A 570 -5.59 16.11 -47.91
CA ILE A 570 -5.77 16.51 -49.32
C ILE A 570 -4.45 17.00 -49.92
N SER A 571 -3.62 17.71 -49.15
CA SER A 571 -2.32 18.18 -49.65
C SER A 571 -1.33 17.04 -49.89
N GLU A 572 -1.38 15.98 -49.09
CA GLU A 572 -0.56 14.78 -49.28
C GLU A 572 -1.07 13.91 -50.45
N ASN A 573 -2.39 13.92 -50.70
CA ASN A 573 -3.05 13.03 -51.65
C ASN A 573 -3.71 13.77 -52.83
N LYS A 574 -3.17 14.93 -53.24
CA LYS A 574 -3.77 15.85 -54.24
C LYS A 574 -4.27 15.13 -55.50
N HIS A 575 -3.44 14.25 -56.06
CA HIS A 575 -3.76 13.56 -57.32
C HIS A 575 -4.94 12.59 -57.20
N LEU A 576 -5.16 12.00 -56.02
CA LEU A 576 -6.27 11.08 -55.79
C LEU A 576 -7.56 11.88 -55.55
N VAL A 577 -7.49 12.85 -54.63
CA VAL A 577 -8.69 13.59 -54.21
C VAL A 577 -9.19 14.54 -55.30
N LEU A 578 -8.31 15.32 -55.96
CA LEU A 578 -8.76 16.32 -56.95
C LEU A 578 -9.38 15.71 -58.22
N ASN A 579 -9.13 14.42 -58.46
CA ASN A 579 -9.71 13.66 -59.57
C ASN A 579 -10.91 12.78 -59.15
N SER A 580 -11.30 12.83 -57.88
CA SER A 580 -12.40 12.04 -57.32
C SER A 580 -13.77 12.67 -57.61
N SER A 581 -14.81 11.84 -57.63
CA SER A 581 -16.19 12.32 -57.79
C SER A 581 -16.66 13.17 -56.60
N GLU A 582 -16.08 12.92 -55.43
CA GLU A 582 -16.29 13.59 -54.17
C GLU A 582 -15.81 15.04 -54.23
N TRP A 583 -14.68 15.29 -54.90
CA TRP A 583 -14.17 16.62 -55.16
C TRP A 583 -15.03 17.40 -56.18
N GLU A 584 -15.50 16.74 -57.24
CA GLU A 584 -16.47 17.34 -58.17
C GLU A 584 -17.77 17.74 -57.46
N ASN A 585 -18.22 16.90 -56.52
CA ASN A 585 -19.36 17.17 -55.67
C ASN A 585 -19.12 18.40 -54.78
N LEU A 586 -17.94 18.50 -54.15
CA LEU A 586 -17.53 19.67 -53.36
C LEU A 586 -17.51 20.96 -54.18
N LEU A 587 -16.98 20.93 -55.41
CA LEU A 587 -16.96 22.08 -56.31
C LEU A 587 -18.37 22.55 -56.67
N THR A 588 -19.31 21.62 -56.78
CA THR A 588 -20.71 21.90 -57.17
C THR A 588 -21.50 22.50 -56.02
N HIS A 589 -21.40 21.92 -54.82
CA HIS A 589 -22.25 22.30 -53.68
C HIS A 589 -21.58 23.31 -52.73
N HIS A 590 -20.24 23.35 -52.67
CA HIS A 590 -19.47 24.23 -51.78
C HIS A 590 -18.32 24.95 -52.52
N PRO A 591 -18.61 25.73 -53.60
CA PRO A 591 -17.59 26.31 -54.48
C PRO A 591 -16.64 27.30 -53.77
N GLN A 592 -17.12 28.00 -52.73
CA GLN A 592 -16.30 28.96 -51.97
C GLN A 592 -15.23 28.23 -51.13
N LEU A 593 -15.62 27.14 -50.48
CA LEU A 593 -14.72 26.29 -49.70
C LEU A 593 -13.67 25.63 -50.60
N ALA A 594 -14.10 25.07 -51.72
CA ALA A 594 -13.21 24.47 -52.71
C ALA A 594 -12.21 25.52 -53.27
N SER A 595 -12.68 26.71 -53.61
CA SER A 595 -11.82 27.81 -54.11
C SER A 595 -10.77 28.24 -53.08
N LYS A 596 -11.17 28.36 -51.81
CA LYS A 596 -10.25 28.69 -50.70
C LYS A 596 -9.18 27.61 -50.52
N LEU A 597 -9.57 26.33 -50.60
CA LEU A 597 -8.65 25.21 -50.50
C LEU A 597 -7.67 25.17 -51.68
N LEU A 598 -8.15 25.35 -52.92
CA LEU A 598 -7.31 25.41 -54.11
C LEU A 598 -6.30 26.55 -54.05
N LEU A 599 -6.72 27.73 -53.60
CA LEU A 599 -5.81 28.86 -53.39
C LEU A 599 -4.73 28.49 -52.38
N TRP A 600 -5.10 27.90 -51.25
CA TRP A 600 -4.15 27.45 -50.23
C TRP A 600 -3.18 26.38 -50.77
N LEU A 601 -3.67 25.37 -51.48
CA LEU A 601 -2.85 24.31 -52.10
C LEU A 601 -1.86 24.87 -53.13
N SER A 602 -2.26 25.91 -53.87
CA SER A 602 -1.41 26.57 -54.87
C SER A 602 -0.26 27.35 -54.23
N LEU A 603 -0.46 27.90 -53.02
CA LEU A 603 0.56 28.64 -52.28
C LEU A 603 1.59 27.74 -51.58
N GLN A 604 1.36 26.43 -51.51
CA GLN A 604 2.33 25.45 -50.99
C GLN A 604 3.31 24.90 -52.04
N ILE A 605 3.13 25.27 -53.32
CA ILE A 605 3.99 24.83 -54.45
C ILE A 605 5.11 25.85 -54.73
N LEU A 606 5.09 27.01 -54.05
CA LEU A 606 6.16 28.01 -53.99
C LEU A 606 7.02 27.79 -52.75
#